data_AF-A0A2V8QJX2-F1
#
_entry.id   AF-A0A2V8QJX2-F1
#
_cell.length_a   1.000
_cell.length_b   1.000
_cell.length_c   1.000
_cell.angle_alpha   90.00
_cell.angle_beta   90.00
_cell.angle_gamma   90.00
#
_symmetry.space_group_name_H-M   'P 1'
#
loop_
_entity.id
_entity.type
_entity.pdbx_description
1 polymer ?
#
loop_
_entity_poly.entity_id
_entity_poly.type
_entity_poly.pdbx_seq_one_letter_code
_entity_poly.pdbx_strand_id
1 'polypeptide(L)' 'MDYMADNVFISHSSQDKPVADAVCAALERASIRCWIAPRDVQPGRSFAGEITRAIQHSQVMVLIFSASS' A
#
# COMPACT_ATOMS: atom_id res chain seq x y z
N MET A 1 16.76 7.89 14.94
CA MET A 1 15.29 8.03 14.95
C MET A 1 14.83 7.39 13.66
N ASP A 2 14.60 6.09 13.73
CA ASP A 2 14.25 5.30 12.56
C ASP A 2 12.88 5.76 12.11
N TYR A 3 12.83 6.53 11.03
CA TYR A 3 11.61 6.76 10.28
C TYR A 3 11.22 5.39 9.73
N MET A 4 10.47 4.66 10.54
CA MET A 4 10.08 3.28 10.36
C MET A 4 9.38 3.18 9.00
N ALA A 5 10.10 2.76 7.97
CA ALA A 5 9.61 2.67 6.60
C ALA A 5 8.45 1.67 6.54
N ASP A 6 7.37 1.94 5.80
CA ASP A 6 6.33 0.92 5.61
C ASP A 6 6.96 -0.34 5.03
N ASN A 7 6.59 -1.52 5.53
CA ASN A 7 7.29 -2.74 5.10
C ASN A 7 6.77 -3.22 3.74
N VAL A 8 5.48 -2.98 3.47
CA VAL A 8 4.78 -3.50 2.29
C VAL A 8 4.00 -2.40 1.58
N PHE A 9 4.22 -2.24 0.27
CA PHE A 9 3.37 -1.47 -0.63
C PHE A 9 2.36 -2.41 -1.31
N ILE A 10 1.06 -2.12 -1.20
CA ILE A 10 0.00 -2.91 -1.84
C ILE A 10 -0.49 -2.17 -3.08
N SER A 11 -0.22 -2.74 -4.25
CA SER A 11 -0.71 -2.25 -5.55
C SER A 11 -1.93 -3.06 -5.99
N HIS A 12 -3.01 -2.36 -6.33
CA HIS A 12 -4.28 -2.96 -6.72
C HIS A 12 -5.09 -2.02 -7.63
N SER A 13 -6.02 -2.58 -8.41
CA SER A 13 -7.07 -1.80 -9.05
C SER A 13 -8.05 -1.26 -8.00
N SER A 14 -8.68 -0.12 -8.27
CA SER A 14 -9.75 0.40 -7.40
C SER A 14 -10.95 -0.56 -7.33
N GLN A 15 -11.16 -1.36 -8.38
CA GLN A 15 -12.20 -2.39 -8.43
C GLN A 15 -11.94 -3.57 -7.48
N ASP A 16 -10.68 -3.79 -7.11
CA ASP A 16 -10.25 -4.92 -6.26
C ASP A 16 -10.12 -4.52 -4.78
N LYS A 17 -10.68 -3.37 -4.39
CA LYS A 17 -10.58 -2.84 -3.02
C LYS A 17 -10.91 -3.87 -1.92
N PRO A 18 -11.99 -4.68 -2.00
CA PRO A 18 -12.28 -5.66 -0.96
C PRO A 18 -11.17 -6.70 -0.76
N VAL A 19 -10.54 -7.13 -1.85
CA VAL A 19 -9.41 -8.09 -1.80
C VAL A 19 -8.17 -7.41 -1.23
N ALA A 20 -7.88 -6.18 -1.67
CA ALA A 20 -6.74 -5.41 -1.17
C ALA A 20 -6.85 -5.10 0.33
N ASP A 21 -8.05 -4.73 0.81
CA ASP A 21 -8.33 -4.51 2.22
C ASP A 21 -8.14 -5.79 3.05
N ALA A 22 -8.58 -6.95 2.52
CA ALA A 22 -8.40 -8.23 3.20
C ALA A 22 -6.92 -8.63 3.32
N VAL A 23 -6.13 -8.44 2.25
CA VAL A 23 -4.68 -8.67 2.27
C VAL A 23 -4.00 -7.73 3.26
N CYS A 24 -4.34 -6.44 3.24
CA CYS A 24 -3.82 -5.45 4.16
C CYS A 24 -4.10 -5.83 5.62
N ALA A 25 -5.35 -6.16 5.94
CA ALA A 25 -5.75 -6.55 7.29
C ALA A 25 -5.05 -7.83 7.76
N ALA A 26 -4.84 -8.81 6.87
CA ALA A 26 -4.12 -10.04 7.19
C ALA A 26 -2.66 -9.77 7.55
N LEU A 27 -1.97 -8.92 6.78
CA LEU A 27 -0.58 -8.52 7.02
C LEU A 27 -0.45 -7.68 8.30
N GLU A 28 -1.34 -6.71 8.51
CA GLU A 28 -1.33 -5.87 9.71
C GLU A 28 -1.62 -6.66 10.98
N ARG A 29 -2.50 -7.67 10.92
CA ARG A 29 -2.71 -8.65 12.02
C ARG A 29 -1.44 -9.44 12.36
N ALA A 30 -0.54 -9.63 11.40
CA ALA A 30 0.78 -10.23 11.62
C ALA A 30 1.83 -9.19 12.03
N SER A 31 1.42 -7.98 12.43
CA SER A 31 2.30 -6.85 12.78
C SER A 31 3.19 -6.37 11.63
N ILE A 32 2.77 -6.58 10.38
CA ILE A 32 3.44 -6.06 9.18
C ILE A 32 2.73 -4.78 8.75
N ARG A 33 3.46 -3.66 8.73
CA ARG A 33 2.92 -2.36 8.32
C ARG A 33 2.77 -2.30 6.80
N CYS A 34 1.59 -1.87 6.36
CA CYS A 34 1.21 -1.78 4.95
C CYS A 34 0.89 -0.34 4.57
N TRP A 35 1.26 0.03 3.35
CA TRP A 35 0.78 1.23 2.68
C TRP A 35 -0.21 0.82 1.58
N ILE A 36 -1.40 1.42 1.58
CA ILE A 36 -2.46 1.16 0.60
C ILE A 36 -3.22 2.45 0.23
N ALA A 37 -3.48 2.64 -1.07
CA ALA A 37 -4.26 3.79 -1.55
C ALA A 37 -5.78 3.51 -1.48
N PRO A 38 -6.62 4.54 -1.24
CA PRO A 38 -6.27 5.93 -0.93
C PRO A 38 -6.02 6.20 0.57
N ARG A 39 -6.05 5.17 1.44
CA ARG A 39 -5.98 5.30 2.90
C ARG A 39 -4.74 6.06 3.35
N ASP A 40 -3.58 5.69 2.81
CA ASP A 40 -2.28 6.16 3.29
C ASP A 40 -1.68 7.28 2.41
N VAL A 41 -2.47 7.81 1.47
CA VAL A 41 -2.09 8.98 0.69
C VAL A 41 -2.23 10.23 1.55
N GLN A 42 -1.13 10.93 1.79
CA GLN A 42 -1.17 12.13 2.64
C GLN A 42 -1.94 13.28 1.97
N PRO A 43 -2.93 13.90 2.65
CA PRO A 43 -3.65 15.05 2.13
C PRO A 43 -2.73 16.22 1.79
N GLY A 44 -3.02 16.93 0.71
CA GLY A 44 -2.23 18.07 0.25
C GLY A 44 -0.94 17.71 -0.50
N ARG A 45 -0.68 16.41 -0.73
CA ARG A 45 0.41 15.94 -1.60
C ARG A 45 -0.09 15.37 -2.91
N SER A 46 0.80 15.31 -3.90
CA SER A 46 0.52 14.66 -5.18
C SER A 46 0.29 13.16 -4.98
N PHE A 47 -0.82 12.65 -5.49
CA PHE A 47 -1.15 11.23 -5.45
C PHE A 47 -0.05 10.36 -6.08
N ALA A 48 0.43 10.73 -7.27
CA ALA A 48 1.52 10.02 -7.94
C ALA A 48 2.85 10.13 -7.17
N GLY A 49 3.07 11.26 -6.50
CA GLY A 49 4.24 11.46 -5.63
C GLY A 49 4.21 10.52 -4.42
N GLU A 50 3.06 10.37 -3.78
CA GLU A 50 2.88 9.46 -2.64
C GLU A 50 3.03 7.99 -3.05
N ILE A 51 2.53 7.59 -4.22
CA ILE A 51 2.78 6.23 -4.77
C ILE A 51 4.29 6.01 -4.97
N THR A 52 4.98 6.94 -5.63
CA THR A 52 6.42 6.82 -5.88
C THR A 52 7.19 6.71 -4.57
N ARG A 53 6.81 7.52 -3.58
CA ARG A 53 7.40 7.51 -2.25
C ARG A 53 7.14 6.19 -1.51
N ALA A 54 5.92 5.65 -1.58
CA ALA A 54 5.58 4.38 -0.96
C ALA A 54 6.40 3.22 -1.56
N ILE A 55 6.57 3.20 -2.89
CA ILE A 55 7.43 2.23 -3.58
C ILE A 55 8.88 2.35 -3.11
N GLN A 56 9.42 3.57 -2.99
CA GLN A 56 10.80 3.80 -2.60
C GLN A 56 11.11 3.44 -1.14
N HIS A 57 10.14 3.58 -0.24
CA HIS A 57 10.33 3.25 1.17
C HIS A 57 9.93 1.81 1.52
N SER A 58 9.14 1.13 0.69
CA SER A 58 8.70 -0.23 0.99
C SER A 58 9.78 -1.27 0.70
N GLN A 59 9.91 -2.24 1.61
CA GLN A 59 10.84 -3.36 1.43
C GLN A 59 10.26 -4.46 0.52
N VAL A 60 8.94 -4.56 0.48
CA VAL A 60 8.20 -5.57 -0.28
C VAL A 60 7.07 -4.88 -1.05
N MET A 61 6.78 -5.37 -2.26
CA MET A 61 5.59 -5.00 -3.02
C MET A 61 4.68 -6.21 -3.16
N VAL A 62 3.40 -6.03 -2.85
CA VAL A 62 2.33 -6.97 -3.17
C VAL A 62 1.53 -6.39 -4.34
N LEU A 63 1.58 -7.08 -5.48
CA LEU A 63 0.79 -6.75 -6.66
C LEU A 63 -0.43 -7.68 -6.73
N ILE A 64 -1.63 -7.13 -6.58
CA ILE A 64 -2.89 -7.85 -6.76
C ILE A 64 -3.26 -7.75 -8.23
N PHE A 65 -2.89 -8.77 -9.01
CA PHE A 65 -3.21 -8.84 -10.43
C PHE A 65 -4.60 -9.42 -10.66
N SER A 66 -5.39 -8.75 -11.50
CA SER A 66 -6.76 -9.12 -11.84
C SER A 66 -7.07 -8.70 -13.27
N ALA A 67 -8.25 -9.08 -13.78
CA ALA A 67 -8.75 -8.59 -15.07
C ALA A 67 -9.01 -7.06 -15.10
N SER A 68 -8.97 -6.41 -13.93
CA SER A 68 -9.23 -4.98 -13.74
C SER A 68 -7.95 -4.14 -13.64
N SER A 69 -6.78 -4.75 -13.85
CA SER A 69 -5.43 -4.18 -13.67
C SER A 69 -4.69 -3.94 -14.99
#